data_AF-A0AA88U067-F1
#
_entry.id   AF-A0AA88U067-F1
#
_cell.length_a   1.000
_cell.length_b   1.000
_cell.length_c   1.000
_cell.angle_alpha   90.00
_cell.angle_beta   90.00
_cell.angle_gamma   90.00
#
_symmetry.space_group_name_H-M   'P 1'
#
loop_
_entity.id
_entity.type
_entity.pdbx_description
1 polymer ?
#
loop_
_entity_poly.entity_id
_entity_poly.type
_entity_poly.pdbx_seq_one_letter_code
_entity_poly.pdbx_strand_id
1 'polypeptide(L)'
;MKIESFSLLRASKIEKYVSDASGMPCRFDHMKSEGGFDRFLPLETFNTSNGFLDDNDSCILGIELSVLRDTGEGEYLSIIKDLKTNTFTWTIPKFSDMEDGKKWSDQFNVGGDDYPWFLCLYPKGYGNSHGKSISLYLYFNKTIPEGGKLYAEYKLRIKNHSGDRKKHCVKEDHFWFSPESYYSKGFEDFVALSSLKDQGLKLNDTLIVEVEITFMAVVRGLN
;
A
#
# COMPACT_ATOMS: atom_id res chain seq x y z
N MET A 1 41.37 -12.75 3.99
CA MET A 1 40.67 -12.17 2.82
C MET A 1 39.64 -11.19 3.34
N LYS A 2 39.95 -9.89 3.24
CA LYS A 2 39.09 -8.78 3.66
C LYS A 2 38.37 -8.33 2.39
N ILE A 3 37.06 -8.55 2.31
CA ILE A 3 36.30 -8.13 1.13
C ILE A 3 35.70 -6.76 1.44
N GLU A 4 36.32 -5.73 0.89
CA GLU A 4 35.79 -4.37 0.87
C GLU A 4 34.88 -4.23 -0.35
N SER A 5 33.57 -4.38 -0.09
CA SER A 5 32.44 -4.07 -0.95
C SER A 5 32.25 -4.91 -2.22
N PHE A 6 31.07 -5.52 -2.33
CA PHE A 6 30.42 -5.85 -3.59
C PHE A 6 29.03 -5.23 -3.57
N SER A 7 28.66 -4.55 -4.66
CA SER A 7 27.35 -3.93 -4.80
C SER A 7 26.30 -5.00 -5.09
N LEU A 8 25.52 -5.39 -4.09
CA LEU A 8 24.23 -6.01 -4.35
C LEU A 8 23.36 -4.97 -5.07
N LEU A 9 23.10 -5.19 -6.36
CA LEU A 9 21.94 -4.58 -7.00
C LEU A 9 20.72 -5.04 -6.19
N ARG A 10 20.21 -4.13 -5.35
CA ARG A 10 18.97 -4.29 -4.60
C ARG A 10 17.88 -4.62 -5.61
N ALA A 11 17.53 -5.90 -5.69
CA ALA A 11 16.57 -6.39 -6.66
C ALA A 11 15.18 -5.89 -6.25
N SER A 12 14.80 -4.73 -6.79
CA SER A 12 13.38 -4.40 -6.94
C SER A 12 12.78 -5.36 -7.95
N LYS A 13 12.03 -6.33 -7.45
CA LYS A 13 10.76 -6.77 -8.02
C LYS A 13 10.74 -7.06 -9.52
N ILE A 14 11.50 -8.07 -9.92
CA ILE A 14 11.31 -8.83 -11.16
C ILE A 14 11.69 -10.26 -10.78
N GLU A 15 10.82 -11.25 -11.01
CA GLU A 15 11.22 -12.66 -10.90
C GLU A 15 12.36 -12.87 -11.92
N LYS A 16 13.57 -13.07 -11.41
CA LYS A 16 14.76 -13.29 -12.23
C LYS A 16 14.97 -14.79 -12.31
N TYR A 17 14.95 -15.34 -13.51
CA TYR A 17 15.37 -16.72 -13.75
C TYR A 17 16.86 -16.71 -14.13
N VAL A 18 17.65 -17.55 -13.46
CA VAL A 18 19.06 -17.80 -13.82
C VAL A 18 19.11 -19.19 -14.43
N SER A 19 19.72 -19.32 -15.59
CA SER A 19 20.01 -20.62 -16.20
C SER A 19 21.18 -21.25 -15.46
N ASP A 20 21.06 -22.50 -15.04
CA ASP A 20 22.21 -23.21 -14.51
C ASP A 20 23.19 -23.68 -15.62
N ALA A 21 24.35 -24.22 -15.22
CA ALA A 21 25.31 -24.82 -16.15
C ALA A 21 24.75 -26.01 -16.96
N SER A 22 23.53 -26.49 -16.65
CA SER A 22 22.78 -27.50 -17.41
C SER A 22 21.72 -26.91 -18.34
N GLY A 23 21.57 -25.58 -18.37
CA GLY A 23 20.57 -24.87 -19.16
C GLY A 23 19.17 -24.88 -18.56
N MET A 24 19.01 -25.38 -17.33
CA MET A 24 17.71 -25.48 -16.66
C MET A 24 17.35 -24.16 -15.94
N PRO A 25 16.08 -23.69 -16.02
CA PRO A 25 15.66 -22.46 -15.36
C PRO A 25 15.63 -22.63 -13.83
N CYS A 26 16.29 -21.73 -13.10
CA CYS A 26 16.14 -21.62 -11.64
C CYS A 26 15.20 -20.47 -11.29
N ARG A 27 14.18 -20.73 -10.45
CA ARG A 27 13.26 -19.71 -9.92
C ARG A 27 13.81 -19.10 -8.63
N PHE A 28 13.78 -17.77 -8.56
CA PHE A 28 14.13 -16.99 -7.36
C PHE A 28 12.91 -16.23 -6.85
N ASP A 29 12.69 -16.28 -5.54
CA ASP A 29 11.64 -15.54 -4.86
C ASP A 29 12.13 -15.06 -3.47
N HIS A 30 11.22 -14.52 -2.66
CA HIS A 30 11.54 -14.04 -1.31
C HIS A 30 11.96 -15.14 -0.33
N MET A 31 11.58 -16.39 -0.59
CA MET A 31 11.96 -17.57 0.19
C MET A 31 13.25 -18.21 -0.35
N LYS A 32 13.54 -18.02 -1.63
CA LYS A 32 14.73 -18.53 -2.32
C LYS A 32 15.45 -17.40 -3.06
N SER A 33 16.17 -16.60 -2.27
CA SER A 33 16.97 -15.47 -2.76
C SER A 33 18.39 -15.85 -3.21
N GLU A 34 18.80 -17.10 -2.97
CA GLU A 34 20.15 -17.59 -3.22
C GLU A 34 20.10 -18.82 -4.14
N GLY A 35 21.07 -18.92 -5.03
CA GLY A 35 21.21 -20.00 -6.00
C GLY A 35 22.64 -20.05 -6.52
N GLY A 36 23.16 -21.25 -6.72
CA GLY A 36 24.54 -21.49 -7.13
C GLY A 36 24.83 -22.98 -7.25
N PHE A 37 26.10 -23.33 -7.41
CA PHE A 37 26.57 -24.71 -7.52
C PHE A 37 27.58 -25.01 -6.43
N ASP A 38 27.47 -26.19 -5.82
CA ASP A 38 28.44 -26.66 -4.82
C ASP A 38 29.84 -26.89 -5.42
N ARG A 39 29.92 -27.02 -6.76
CA ARG A 39 31.17 -27.22 -7.52
C ARG A 39 31.10 -26.45 -8.83
N PHE A 40 32.04 -25.53 -9.02
CA PHE A 40 32.14 -24.69 -10.22
C PHE A 40 33.31 -25.13 -11.12
N LEU A 41 34.54 -25.12 -10.59
CA LEU A 41 35.74 -25.52 -11.31
C LEU A 41 36.68 -26.32 -10.37
N PRO A 42 37.35 -27.39 -10.83
CA PRO A 42 38.37 -28.07 -10.03
C PRO A 42 39.50 -27.12 -9.65
N LEU A 43 39.97 -27.20 -8.40
CA LEU A 43 41.04 -26.33 -7.89
C LEU A 43 42.32 -26.44 -8.73
N GLU A 44 42.63 -27.64 -9.22
CA GLU A 44 43.79 -27.91 -10.09
C GLU A 44 43.72 -27.13 -11.41
N THR A 45 42.50 -26.82 -11.87
CA THR A 45 42.27 -26.06 -13.10
C THR A 45 42.25 -24.55 -12.86
N PHE A 46 41.93 -24.11 -11.65
CA PHE A 46 41.83 -22.69 -11.28
C PHE A 46 43.20 -22.08 -10.96
N ASN A 47 43.99 -21.81 -11.99
CA ASN A 47 45.35 -21.28 -11.86
C ASN A 47 45.71 -20.28 -12.98
N THR A 48 46.87 -19.63 -12.85
CA THR A 48 47.41 -18.65 -13.80
C THR A 48 47.75 -19.26 -15.16
N SER A 49 48.32 -20.48 -15.21
CA SER A 49 48.65 -21.19 -16.45
C SER A 49 47.43 -21.49 -17.32
N ASN A 50 46.27 -21.65 -16.70
CA ASN A 50 44.98 -21.85 -17.37
C ASN A 50 44.21 -20.53 -17.60
N GLY A 51 44.79 -19.39 -17.23
CA GLY A 51 44.21 -18.06 -17.46
C GLY A 51 43.01 -17.71 -16.56
N PHE A 52 42.78 -18.46 -15.48
CA PHE A 52 41.69 -18.19 -14.53
C PHE A 52 42.08 -17.23 -13.41
N LEU A 53 43.37 -17.12 -13.13
CA LEU A 53 43.95 -16.17 -12.19
C LEU A 53 44.87 -15.21 -12.93
N ASP A 54 44.88 -13.96 -12.50
CA ASP A 54 45.92 -13.00 -12.88
C ASP A 54 47.19 -13.16 -12.01
N ASP A 55 48.23 -12.39 -12.32
CA ASP A 55 49.50 -12.42 -11.59
C ASP A 55 49.38 -11.96 -10.12
N ASN A 56 48.20 -11.48 -9.71
CA ASN A 56 47.87 -11.07 -8.34
C ASN A 56 46.87 -12.03 -7.66
N ASP A 57 46.77 -13.28 -8.12
CA ASP A 57 45.83 -14.30 -7.62
C ASP A 57 44.36 -13.84 -7.62
N SER A 58 44.00 -12.95 -8.54
CA SER A 58 42.64 -12.43 -8.70
C SER A 58 41.94 -13.02 -9.92
N CYS A 59 40.63 -13.21 -9.83
CA CYS A 59 39.79 -13.69 -10.93
C CYS A 59 38.57 -12.79 -11.13
N ILE A 60 38.05 -12.79 -12.35
CA ILE A 60 36.78 -12.11 -12.70
C ILE A 60 35.77 -13.18 -13.11
N LEU A 61 34.62 -13.19 -12.44
CA LEU A 61 33.49 -14.07 -12.77
C LEU A 61 32.37 -13.24 -13.39
N GLY A 62 31.97 -13.59 -14.61
CA GLY A 62 30.81 -13.02 -15.29
C GLY A 62 29.56 -13.86 -15.03
N ILE A 63 28.40 -13.22 -14.89
CA ILE A 63 27.11 -13.89 -14.84
C ILE A 63 26.29 -13.38 -16.03
N GLU A 64 25.79 -14.31 -16.84
CA GLU A 64 24.81 -14.03 -17.89
C GLU A 64 23.41 -14.30 -17.34
N LEU A 65 22.51 -13.32 -17.45
CA LEU A 65 21.15 -13.41 -16.95
C LEU A 65 20.18 -13.39 -18.14
N SER A 66 19.58 -14.54 -18.43
CA SER A 66 18.53 -14.66 -19.44
C SER A 66 17.16 -14.72 -18.75
N VAL A 67 16.38 -13.64 -18.87
CA VAL A 67 15.02 -13.58 -18.31
C VAL A 67 14.06 -14.33 -19.23
N LEU A 68 13.63 -15.50 -18.79
CA LEU A 68 12.45 -16.18 -19.36
C LEU A 68 11.21 -15.39 -18.94
N ARG A 69 10.60 -14.70 -19.90
CA ARG A 69 9.27 -14.12 -19.73
C ARG A 69 8.27 -15.25 -19.92
N ASP A 70 7.78 -15.79 -18.82
CA ASP A 70 6.61 -16.65 -18.87
C ASP A 70 5.43 -15.82 -19.40
N THR A 71 4.70 -16.34 -20.38
CA THR A 71 3.56 -15.65 -21.02
C THR A 71 2.29 -15.70 -20.16
N GLY A 72 2.43 -15.88 -18.84
CA GLY A 72 1.34 -15.93 -17.88
C GLY A 72 0.94 -14.53 -17.41
N GLU A 73 -0.36 -14.29 -17.27
CA GLU A 73 -0.94 -13.12 -16.61
C GLU A 73 -0.56 -13.10 -15.11
N GLY A 74 0.68 -12.73 -14.80
CA GLY A 74 1.15 -12.62 -13.43
C GLY A 74 0.69 -11.31 -12.80
N GLU A 75 0.41 -11.31 -11.49
CA GLU A 75 0.19 -10.09 -10.72
C GLU A 75 1.38 -9.82 -9.79
N TYR A 76 1.69 -8.54 -9.54
CA TYR A 76 2.67 -8.17 -8.52
C TYR A 76 2.08 -7.24 -7.46
N LEU A 77 2.40 -7.48 -6.19
CA LEU A 77 1.92 -6.71 -5.04
C LEU A 77 3.01 -5.75 -4.51
N SER A 78 2.75 -4.44 -4.57
CA SER A 78 3.61 -3.34 -4.10
C SER A 78 3.11 -2.77 -2.78
N ILE A 79 3.84 -3.01 -1.69
CA ILE A 79 3.60 -2.30 -0.43
C ILE A 79 4.08 -0.85 -0.57
N ILE A 80 3.23 0.11 -0.22
CA ILE A 80 3.58 1.53 -0.16
C ILE A 80 4.18 1.81 1.22
N LYS A 81 5.50 1.91 1.29
CA LYS A 81 6.25 1.94 2.57
C LYS A 81 6.21 3.29 3.28
N ASP A 82 6.17 4.39 2.53
CA ASP A 82 6.25 5.73 3.09
C ASP A 82 4.89 6.44 3.07
N LEU A 83 4.13 6.24 4.14
CA LEU A 83 2.90 7.00 4.40
C LEU A 83 3.23 8.30 5.17
N LYS A 84 4.14 9.11 4.63
CA LYS A 84 4.43 10.43 5.22
C LYS A 84 3.13 11.23 5.19
N THR A 85 2.68 11.69 6.36
CA THR A 85 1.33 12.23 6.62
C THR A 85 0.20 11.26 6.24
N ASN A 86 -0.03 10.26 7.09
CA ASN A 86 -1.07 9.25 6.89
C ASN A 86 -2.45 9.64 7.45
N THR A 87 -2.57 10.86 7.98
CA THR A 87 -3.82 11.39 8.55
C THR A 87 -4.33 12.58 7.75
N PHE A 88 -5.65 12.68 7.65
CA PHE A 88 -6.34 13.84 7.12
C PHE A 88 -7.50 14.22 8.03
N THR A 89 -7.67 15.51 8.29
CA THR A 89 -8.73 16.05 9.15
C THR A 89 -9.59 17.03 8.38
N TRP A 90 -10.91 16.84 8.44
CA TRP A 90 -11.92 17.69 7.86
C TRP A 90 -12.79 18.33 8.94
N THR A 91 -12.69 19.65 9.09
CA THR A 91 -13.49 20.44 10.02
C THR A 91 -14.72 20.99 9.32
N ILE A 92 -15.89 20.72 9.87
CA ILE A 92 -17.18 21.03 9.27
C ILE A 92 -17.94 21.98 10.21
N PRO A 93 -17.89 23.29 9.97
CA PRO A 93 -18.69 24.26 10.71
C PRO A 93 -20.15 24.20 10.24
N LYS A 94 -21.06 24.72 11.09
CA LYS A 94 -22.50 24.80 10.79
C LYS A 94 -23.11 23.43 10.39
N PHE A 95 -22.68 22.38 11.09
CA PHE A 95 -23.09 21.01 10.78
C PHE A 95 -24.61 20.84 10.81
N SER A 96 -25.32 21.53 11.71
CA SER A 96 -26.79 21.46 11.78
C SER A 96 -27.49 22.05 10.56
N ASP A 97 -26.86 22.98 9.85
CA ASP A 97 -27.42 23.61 8.66
C ASP A 97 -27.19 22.80 7.37
N MET A 98 -26.41 21.70 7.46
CA MET A 98 -26.08 20.91 6.29
C MET A 98 -27.33 20.29 5.67
N GLU A 99 -27.50 20.54 4.38
CA GLU A 99 -28.51 19.89 3.57
C GLU A 99 -28.32 18.38 3.55
N ASP A 100 -29.43 17.67 3.32
CA ASP A 100 -29.40 16.23 3.12
C ASP A 100 -28.51 15.84 1.93
N GLY A 101 -28.13 14.57 1.87
CA GLY A 101 -27.28 14.01 0.82
C GLY A 101 -25.78 14.19 1.06
N LYS A 102 -25.00 13.58 0.18
CA LYS A 102 -23.53 13.45 0.33
C LYS A 102 -22.80 14.78 0.28
N LYS A 103 -21.73 14.87 1.05
CA LYS A 103 -20.80 16.00 1.13
C LYS A 103 -19.37 15.46 1.08
N TRP A 104 -18.50 16.19 0.40
CA TRP A 104 -17.13 15.78 0.15
C TRP A 104 -16.16 16.67 0.92
N SER A 105 -15.08 16.10 1.41
CA SER A 105 -13.91 16.86 1.83
C SER A 105 -13.15 17.42 0.62
N ASP A 106 -12.13 18.23 0.90
CA ASP A 106 -11.06 18.44 -0.07
C ASP A 106 -10.32 17.14 -0.36
N GLN A 107 -9.67 17.07 -1.53
CA GLN A 107 -8.79 15.97 -1.87
C GLN A 107 -7.57 15.96 -0.94
N PHE A 108 -7.14 14.78 -0.52
CA PHE A 108 -5.88 14.58 0.17
C PHE A 108 -5.12 13.38 -0.40
N ASN A 109 -3.81 13.36 -0.25
CA ASN A 109 -2.95 12.30 -0.77
C ASN A 109 -2.26 11.57 0.39
N VAL A 110 -2.22 10.24 0.34
CA VAL A 110 -1.46 9.42 1.30
C VAL A 110 -0.68 8.38 0.51
N GLY A 111 0.62 8.24 0.78
CA GLY A 111 1.51 7.35 0.03
C GLY A 111 2.10 7.95 -1.26
N GLY A 112 2.08 9.28 -1.37
CA GLY A 112 2.55 10.04 -2.53
C GLY A 112 1.40 10.65 -3.33
N ASP A 113 1.74 11.53 -4.28
CA ASP A 113 0.75 12.29 -5.07
C ASP A 113 -0.12 11.42 -6.00
N ASP A 114 0.27 10.17 -6.18
CA ASP A 114 -0.42 9.20 -7.02
C ASP A 114 -1.66 8.56 -6.39
N TYR A 115 -1.94 8.83 -5.11
CA TYR A 115 -3.01 8.18 -4.36
C TYR A 115 -3.98 9.21 -3.77
N PRO A 116 -4.87 9.77 -4.61
CA PRO A 116 -5.85 10.76 -4.17
C PRO A 116 -7.03 10.12 -3.45
N TRP A 117 -7.40 10.72 -2.33
CA TRP A 117 -8.47 10.29 -1.45
C TRP A 117 -9.45 11.42 -1.13
N PHE A 118 -10.67 11.05 -0.78
CA PHE A 118 -11.70 11.93 -0.25
C PHE A 118 -12.43 11.27 0.92
N LEU A 119 -12.92 12.08 1.85
CA LEU A 119 -13.97 11.68 2.78
C LEU A 119 -15.33 12.03 2.17
N CYS A 120 -16.27 11.08 2.28
CA CYS A 120 -17.65 11.24 1.89
C CYS A 120 -18.55 11.11 3.12
N LEU A 121 -19.26 12.19 3.45
CA LEU A 121 -20.13 12.28 4.62
C LEU A 121 -21.58 12.42 4.17
N TYR A 122 -22.48 11.63 4.76
CA TYR A 122 -23.92 11.89 4.74
C TYR A 122 -24.34 12.39 6.12
N PRO A 123 -24.53 13.71 6.29
CA PRO A 123 -24.77 14.31 7.60
C PRO A 123 -26.10 13.85 8.21
N LYS A 124 -27.06 13.42 7.39
CA LYS A 124 -28.36 12.86 7.81
C LYS A 124 -28.47 11.36 7.57
N GLY A 125 -27.35 10.69 7.28
CA GLY A 125 -27.30 9.27 6.99
C GLY A 125 -27.61 8.89 5.54
N TYR A 126 -27.34 7.64 5.21
CA TYR A 126 -27.56 7.01 3.92
C TYR A 126 -28.25 5.66 4.11
N GLY A 127 -28.92 5.14 3.08
CA GLY A 127 -29.54 3.82 3.12
C GLY A 127 -30.55 3.64 4.27
N ASN A 128 -30.42 2.53 5.00
CA ASN A 128 -31.26 2.15 6.14
C ASN A 128 -31.01 3.02 7.40
N SER A 129 -29.89 3.74 7.42
CA SER A 129 -29.44 4.62 8.50
C SER A 129 -29.85 6.07 8.30
N HIS A 130 -30.50 6.39 7.18
CA HIS A 130 -31.06 7.73 6.92
C HIS A 130 -31.98 8.18 8.07
N GLY A 131 -31.79 9.43 8.49
CA GLY A 131 -32.47 10.07 9.62
C GLY A 131 -32.03 9.58 11.01
N LYS A 132 -31.15 8.58 11.12
CA LYS A 132 -30.77 7.95 12.40
C LYS A 132 -29.32 8.17 12.77
N SER A 133 -28.42 8.00 11.80
CA SER A 133 -26.97 8.03 12.02
C SER A 133 -26.28 8.84 10.93
N ILE A 134 -25.13 9.44 11.26
CA ILE A 134 -24.18 9.89 10.24
C ILE A 134 -23.63 8.67 9.50
N SER A 135 -23.52 8.76 8.18
CA SER A 135 -22.76 7.80 7.38
C SER A 135 -21.44 8.41 6.91
N LEU A 136 -20.36 7.64 6.96
CA LEU A 136 -19.02 8.12 6.64
C LEU A 136 -18.24 7.07 5.84
N TYR A 137 -17.64 7.50 4.73
CA TYR A 137 -16.90 6.65 3.81
C TYR A 137 -15.57 7.26 3.42
N LEU A 138 -14.59 6.39 3.18
CA LEU A 138 -13.35 6.71 2.48
C LEU A 138 -13.53 6.42 0.99
N TYR A 139 -13.12 7.34 0.14
CA TYR A 139 -13.20 7.22 -1.31
C TYR A 139 -11.83 7.37 -1.96
N PHE A 140 -11.48 6.46 -2.86
CA PHE A 140 -10.26 6.49 -3.65
C PHE A 140 -10.55 7.03 -5.06
N ASN A 141 -9.97 8.19 -5.41
CA ASN A 141 -10.30 8.89 -6.66
C ASN A 141 -9.33 8.57 -7.80
N LYS A 142 -9.07 7.29 -8.04
CA LYS A 142 -8.22 6.86 -9.14
C LYS A 142 -8.49 5.42 -9.52
N THR A 143 -8.30 5.10 -10.79
CA THR A 143 -8.18 3.73 -11.26
C THR A 143 -6.72 3.36 -11.34
N ILE A 144 -6.33 2.22 -10.78
CA ILE A 144 -4.98 1.72 -10.96
C ILE A 144 -4.87 1.15 -12.38
N PRO A 145 -3.81 1.50 -13.15
CA PRO A 145 -3.60 0.98 -14.49
C PRO A 145 -3.59 -0.56 -14.55
N GLU A 146 -3.83 -1.10 -15.74
CA GLU A 146 -3.70 -2.55 -16.02
C GLU A 146 -4.60 -3.42 -15.14
N GLY A 147 -5.84 -2.95 -14.89
CA GLY A 147 -6.80 -3.67 -14.05
C GLY A 147 -6.42 -3.74 -12.57
N GLY A 148 -5.43 -2.96 -12.14
CA GLY A 148 -4.92 -3.02 -10.79
C GLY A 148 -5.95 -2.62 -9.72
N LYS A 149 -5.60 -2.95 -8.48
CA LYS A 149 -6.40 -2.67 -7.28
C LYS A 149 -5.52 -2.14 -6.16
N LEU A 150 -6.06 -1.25 -5.35
CA LEU A 150 -5.40 -0.68 -4.18
C LEU A 150 -6.03 -1.25 -2.91
N TYR A 151 -5.27 -1.97 -2.11
CA TYR A 151 -5.66 -2.30 -0.74
C TYR A 151 -5.28 -1.17 0.20
N ALA A 152 -6.18 -0.82 1.13
CA ALA A 152 -5.84 0.04 2.25
C ALA A 152 -6.50 -0.44 3.54
N GLU A 153 -5.78 -0.26 4.65
CA GLU A 153 -6.30 -0.36 6.01
C GLU A 153 -6.39 1.04 6.59
N TYR A 154 -7.50 1.37 7.24
CA TYR A 154 -7.75 2.73 7.69
C TYR A 154 -8.67 2.80 8.91
N LYS A 155 -8.58 3.94 9.60
CA LYS A 155 -9.39 4.29 10.76
C LYS A 155 -10.15 5.56 10.45
N LEU A 156 -11.47 5.50 10.49
CA LEU A 156 -12.35 6.66 10.38
C LEU A 156 -12.74 7.14 11.77
N ARG A 157 -12.79 8.45 11.96
CA ARG A 157 -13.05 9.06 13.27
C ARG A 157 -13.95 10.27 13.18
N ILE A 158 -14.79 10.42 14.19
CA ILE A 158 -15.36 11.71 14.57
C ILE A 158 -14.75 12.09 15.91
N LYS A 159 -14.06 13.23 15.94
CA LYS A 159 -13.29 13.65 17.10
C LYS A 159 -14.21 14.26 18.15
N ASN A 160 -13.93 13.93 19.40
CA ASN A 160 -14.49 14.62 20.54
C ASN A 160 -13.72 15.93 20.78
N HIS A 161 -14.42 16.99 21.17
CA HIS A 161 -13.84 18.31 21.33
C HIS A 161 -13.10 18.54 22.66
N SER A 162 -13.11 17.58 23.58
CA SER A 162 -12.45 17.68 24.89
C SER A 162 -10.93 17.45 24.84
N GLY A 163 -10.37 17.14 23.67
CA GLY A 163 -8.95 16.79 23.49
C GLY A 163 -8.56 15.39 23.98
N ASP A 164 -9.48 14.63 24.58
CA ASP A 164 -9.25 13.25 24.99
C ASP A 164 -9.48 12.31 23.81
N ARG A 165 -8.39 11.78 23.26
CA ARG A 165 -8.41 10.87 22.11
C ARG A 165 -9.22 9.61 22.36
N LYS A 166 -9.38 9.17 23.62
CA LYS A 166 -10.18 7.99 23.96
C LYS A 166 -11.69 8.20 23.79
N LYS A 167 -12.13 9.45 23.71
CA LYS A 167 -13.53 9.83 23.51
C LYS A 167 -13.91 10.02 22.04
N HIS A 168 -12.95 9.90 21.13
CA HIS A 168 -13.25 9.91 19.70
C HIS A 168 -14.15 8.71 19.37
N CYS A 169 -15.15 8.91 18.51
CA CYS A 169 -15.84 7.78 17.88
C CYS A 169 -14.93 7.26 16.76
N VAL A 170 -14.47 6.01 16.86
CA VAL A 170 -13.53 5.40 15.92
C VAL A 170 -14.10 4.09 15.39
N LYS A 171 -14.05 3.91 14.06
CA LYS A 171 -14.27 2.61 13.41
C LYS A 171 -13.12 2.33 12.45
N GLU A 172 -12.67 1.08 12.41
CA GLU A 172 -11.55 0.63 11.59
C GLU A 172 -12.06 -0.34 10.52
N ASP A 173 -11.50 -0.26 9.31
CA ASP A 173 -11.87 -1.13 8.19
C ASP A 173 -10.68 -1.32 7.24
N HIS A 174 -10.84 -2.23 6.30
CA HIS A 174 -9.91 -2.43 5.20
C HIS A 174 -10.65 -2.75 3.92
N PHE A 175 -10.10 -2.35 2.78
CA PHE A 175 -10.78 -2.55 1.50
C PHE A 175 -9.84 -2.60 0.31
N TRP A 176 -10.25 -3.35 -0.71
CA TRP A 176 -9.67 -3.30 -2.05
C TRP A 176 -10.46 -2.31 -2.90
N PHE A 177 -9.85 -1.20 -3.28
CA PHE A 177 -10.41 -0.17 -4.16
C PHE A 177 -10.05 -0.49 -5.62
N SER A 178 -11.08 -0.76 -6.41
CA SER A 178 -10.98 -1.00 -7.85
C SER A 178 -12.32 -0.69 -8.54
N PRO A 179 -12.36 -0.61 -9.88
CA PRO A 179 -13.63 -0.51 -10.60
C PRO A 179 -14.57 -1.71 -10.34
N GLU A 180 -14.02 -2.90 -10.09
CA GLU A 180 -14.78 -4.15 -9.90
C GLU A 180 -15.36 -4.31 -8.50
N SER A 181 -14.65 -3.83 -7.48
CA SER A 181 -15.15 -3.80 -6.12
C SER A 181 -16.04 -2.57 -5.96
N TYR A 182 -15.48 -1.44 -5.55
CA TYR A 182 -16.05 -0.09 -5.51
C TYR A 182 -14.91 0.89 -5.22
N TYR A 183 -15.08 2.17 -5.56
CA TYR A 183 -14.12 3.22 -5.17
C TYR A 183 -14.33 3.76 -3.75
N SER A 184 -15.28 3.23 -2.99
CA SER A 184 -15.51 3.64 -1.59
C SER A 184 -15.90 2.51 -0.67
N LYS A 185 -15.46 2.61 0.58
CA LYS A 185 -15.89 1.76 1.70
C LYS A 185 -15.95 2.57 2.98
N GLY A 186 -16.85 2.17 3.88
CA GLY A 186 -17.12 2.90 5.12
C GLY A 186 -18.34 2.34 5.83
N PHE A 187 -18.97 3.18 6.64
CA PHE A 187 -20.04 2.78 7.55
C PHE A 187 -21.29 3.63 7.32
N GLU A 188 -22.37 2.94 7.01
CA GLU A 188 -23.69 3.55 6.88
C GLU A 188 -24.20 4.07 8.23
N ASP A 189 -23.91 3.35 9.32
CA ASP A 189 -24.34 3.63 10.69
C ASP A 189 -23.18 4.12 11.56
N PHE A 190 -22.35 5.06 11.07
CA PHE A 190 -21.10 5.45 11.72
C PHE A 190 -21.33 5.92 13.17
N VAL A 191 -22.20 6.90 13.39
CA VAL A 191 -22.57 7.37 14.73
C VAL A 191 -24.02 7.86 14.73
N ALA A 192 -24.76 7.58 15.80
CA ALA A 192 -26.14 8.05 15.95
C ALA A 192 -26.20 9.58 16.03
N LEU A 193 -27.16 10.19 15.32
CA LEU A 193 -27.37 11.65 15.35
C LEU A 193 -27.72 12.13 16.76
N SER A 194 -28.49 11.33 17.50
CA SER A 194 -28.89 11.62 18.88
C SER A 194 -27.71 11.66 19.85
N SER A 195 -26.63 10.91 19.59
CA SER A 195 -25.51 10.80 20.53
C SER A 195 -24.44 11.87 20.33
N LEU A 196 -24.50 12.68 19.26
CA LEU A 196 -23.45 13.65 18.91
C LEU A 196 -23.19 14.68 20.00
N LYS A 197 -24.27 15.21 20.60
CA LYS A 197 -24.18 16.23 21.65
C LYS A 197 -23.72 15.62 22.96
N ASP A 198 -24.34 14.52 23.37
CA ASP A 198 -24.09 13.88 24.67
C ASP A 198 -22.68 13.30 24.76
N GLN A 199 -22.15 12.81 23.64
CA GLN A 199 -20.78 12.33 23.54
C GLN A 199 -19.76 13.42 23.23
N GLY A 200 -20.14 14.70 23.16
CA GLY A 200 -19.24 15.82 22.88
C GLY A 200 -18.54 15.77 21.50
N LEU A 201 -19.15 15.07 20.55
CA LEU A 201 -18.66 14.92 19.16
C LEU A 201 -19.03 16.14 18.30
N LYS A 202 -20.03 16.91 18.72
CA LYS A 202 -20.37 18.21 18.13
C LYS A 202 -20.30 19.30 19.19
N LEU A 203 -19.46 20.31 18.96
CA LEU A 203 -19.33 21.49 19.81
C LEU A 203 -19.38 22.75 18.95
N ASN A 204 -20.09 23.79 19.39
CA ASN A 204 -20.28 25.04 18.63
C ASN A 204 -20.74 24.78 17.18
N ASP A 205 -21.64 23.81 17.04
CA ASP A 205 -22.14 23.29 15.77
C ASP A 205 -21.05 22.88 14.75
N THR A 206 -19.89 22.46 15.26
CA THR A 206 -18.77 22.01 14.46
C THR A 206 -18.55 20.52 14.66
N LEU A 207 -18.47 19.78 13.56
CA LEU A 207 -18.07 18.37 13.51
C LEU A 207 -16.63 18.28 12.99
N ILE A 208 -15.79 17.44 13.59
CA ILE A 208 -14.43 17.21 13.08
C ILE A 208 -14.30 15.74 12.72
N VAL A 209 -14.11 15.47 11.44
CA VAL A 209 -13.93 14.13 10.89
C VAL A 209 -12.46 13.92 10.59
N GLU A 210 -11.93 12.73 10.87
CA GLU A 210 -10.54 12.39 10.59
C GLU A 210 -10.45 10.98 10.00
N VAL A 211 -9.50 10.79 9.09
CA VAL A 211 -9.07 9.47 8.66
C VAL A 211 -7.59 9.30 8.92
N GLU A 212 -7.21 8.08 9.27
CA GLU A 212 -5.83 7.61 9.32
C GLU A 212 -5.70 6.36 8.46
N ILE A 213 -4.88 6.40 7.43
CA ILE A 213 -4.56 5.23 6.60
C ILE A 213 -3.31 4.58 7.20
N THR A 214 -3.42 3.35 7.67
CA THR A 214 -2.33 2.68 8.40
C THR A 214 -1.48 1.78 7.50
N PHE A 215 -2.07 1.30 6.41
CA PHE A 215 -1.38 0.42 5.47
C PHE A 215 -1.95 0.61 4.07
N MET A 216 -1.08 0.48 3.05
CA MET A 216 -1.52 0.41 1.66
C MET A 216 -0.67 -0.54 0.83
N ALA A 217 -1.30 -1.24 -0.10
CA ALA A 217 -0.64 -2.07 -1.09
C ALA A 217 -1.35 -2.00 -2.45
N VAL A 218 -0.60 -2.01 -3.54
CA VAL A 218 -1.14 -1.99 -4.90
C VAL A 218 -0.86 -3.32 -5.57
N VAL A 219 -1.87 -3.91 -6.19
CA VAL A 219 -1.71 -5.05 -7.10
C VAL A 219 -1.87 -4.56 -8.54
N ARG A 220 -0.97 -5.00 -9.43
CA ARG A 220 -1.01 -4.70 -10.87
C ARG A 220 -0.69 -5.96 -11.67
N GLY A 221 -1.22 -6.05 -12.88
CA GLY A 221 -0.80 -7.06 -13.84
C GLY A 221 0.65 -6.85 -14.31
N LEU A 222 1.32 -7.94 -14.64
CA LEU A 222 2.58 -7.96 -15.39
C LEU A 222 2.19 -8.06 -16.87
N ASN A 223 2.43 -6.97 -17.62
CA ASN A 223 2.35 -6.97 -19.08
C ASN A 223 3.69 -7.39 -19.71
#